data_AF-A0A9D6CQG7-F1
#
_entry.id   AF-A0A9D6CQG7-F1
#
_cell.length_a   1.000
_cell.length_b   1.000
_cell.length_c   1.000
_cell.angle_alpha   90.00
_cell.angle_beta   90.00
_cell.angle_gamma   90.00
#
_symmetry.space_group_name_H-M   'P 1'
#
loop_
_entity.id
_entity.type
_entity.pdbx_description
1 polymer ?
#
loop_
_entity_poly.entity_id
_entity_poly.type
_entity_poly.pdbx_seq_one_letter_code
_entity_poly.pdbx_strand_id
1 'polypeptide(L)'
;MNSNMIDHSEVEIAGRWIEADGKIRPDEACHRIEQLTEKHLTQIVNSPIGGDWEILYRDPSDGRYWEKTYPQGEMQGGGPPCLRAIDIAEARSKYDVAGS
;
A
#
# COMPACT_ATOMS: atom_id res chain seq x y z
N MET A 1 13.62 4.35 -17.48
CA MET A 1 13.09 3.27 -16.63
C MET A 1 11.80 3.81 -16.03
N ASN A 2 10.67 3.14 -16.25
CA ASN A 2 9.37 3.62 -15.78
C ASN A 2 9.26 3.34 -14.28
N SER A 3 9.51 4.33 -13.43
CA SER A 3 9.44 4.25 -11.95
C SER A 3 8.02 4.01 -11.39
N ASN A 4 7.13 3.45 -12.20
CA ASN A 4 5.68 3.39 -11.96
C ASN A 4 5.11 1.96 -11.96
N MET A 5 5.94 0.92 -12.05
CA MET A 5 5.51 -0.47 -12.03
C MET A 5 6.12 -1.20 -10.82
N ILE A 6 5.45 -2.27 -10.41
CA ILE A 6 5.94 -3.17 -9.35
C ILE A 6 6.63 -4.35 -10.02
N ASP A 7 7.84 -4.69 -9.56
CA ASP A 7 8.55 -5.87 -10.03
C ASP A 7 7.85 -7.15 -9.54
N HIS A 8 7.90 -8.23 -10.33
CA HIS A 8 7.24 -9.49 -9.98
C HIS A 8 7.80 -10.13 -8.69
N SER A 9 9.04 -9.82 -8.31
CA SER A 9 9.65 -10.32 -7.07
C SER A 9 9.26 -9.51 -5.84
N GLU A 10 8.72 -8.31 -6.01
CA GLU A 10 8.32 -7.46 -4.90
C GLU A 10 7.05 -7.99 -4.25
N VAL A 11 7.09 -8.15 -2.94
CA VAL A 11 5.95 -8.59 -2.12
C VAL A 11 5.58 -7.57 -1.06
N GLU A 12 6.46 -6.61 -0.77
CA GLU A 12 6.24 -5.55 0.21
C GLU A 12 7.06 -4.30 -0.16
N ILE A 13 6.44 -3.13 0.00
CA ILE A 13 7.07 -1.82 -0.08
C ILE A 13 6.66 -1.08 1.20
N ALA A 14 7.58 -0.94 2.14
CA ALA A 14 7.33 -0.31 3.44
C ALA A 14 8.00 1.07 3.51
N GLY A 15 7.18 2.11 3.61
CA GLY A 15 7.65 3.46 3.84
C GLY A 15 8.28 3.65 5.23
N ARG A 16 9.13 4.66 5.36
CA ARG A 16 9.74 5.03 6.63
C ARG A 16 9.74 6.54 6.83
N TRP A 17 9.60 6.92 8.09
CA TRP A 17 9.92 8.27 8.55
C TRP A 17 11.42 8.40 8.76
N ILE A 18 12.06 9.28 8.00
CA ILE A 18 13.48 9.61 8.15
C ILE A 18 13.59 10.94 8.89
N GLU A 19 14.39 10.95 9.95
CA GLU A 19 14.80 12.18 10.61
C GLU A 19 16.00 12.80 9.86
N ALA A 20 15.81 14.00 9.31
CA ALA A 20 16.86 14.78 8.67
C ALA A 20 16.70 16.25 9.06
N ASP A 21 17.78 16.90 9.49
CA ASP A 21 17.80 18.31 9.92
C ASP A 21 16.78 18.63 11.03
N GLY A 22 16.57 17.70 11.97
CA GLY A 22 15.59 17.85 13.05
C GLY A 22 14.12 17.84 12.59
N LYS A 23 13.86 17.37 11.37
CA LYS A 23 12.52 17.21 10.80
C LYS A 23 12.29 15.78 10.37
N ILE A 24 11.09 15.28 10.61
CA ILE A 24 10.63 14.01 10.07
C ILE A 24 10.17 14.21 8.62
N ARG A 25 10.63 13.33 7.72
CA ARG A 25 10.27 13.34 6.30
C ARG A 25 9.97 11.92 5.80
N PRO A 26 9.10 11.77 4.78
CA PRO A 26 8.95 10.51 4.06
C PRO A 26 10.25 10.11 3.37
N ASP A 27 10.49 8.80 3.30
CA ASP A 27 11.54 8.22 2.44
C ASP A 27 11.05 8.01 1.00
N GLU A 28 11.94 7.48 0.15
CA GLU A 28 11.61 7.18 -1.25
C GLU A 28 10.50 6.12 -1.37
N ALA A 29 10.40 5.19 -0.43
CA ALA A 29 9.36 4.17 -0.42
C ALA A 29 7.98 4.78 -0.16
N CYS A 30 7.85 5.73 0.78
CA CYS A 30 6.62 6.51 0.98
C CYS A 30 6.16 7.18 -0.34
N HIS A 31 7.08 7.90 -1.01
CA HIS A 31 6.77 8.56 -2.26
C HIS A 31 6.39 7.57 -3.38
N ARG A 32 7.08 6.43 -3.44
CA ARG A 32 6.78 5.39 -4.42
C ARG A 32 5.40 4.78 -4.20
N ILE A 33 5.01 4.50 -2.95
CA ILE A 33 3.68 4.00 -2.61
C ILE A 33 2.61 4.99 -3.08
N GLU A 34 2.77 6.29 -2.80
CA GLU A 34 1.86 7.33 -3.27
C GLU A 34 1.72 7.28 -4.81
N GLN A 35 2.84 7.31 -5.54
CA GLN A 35 2.82 7.25 -7.00
C GLN A 35 2.15 5.98 -7.54
N LEU A 36 2.40 4.81 -6.94
CA LEU A 36 1.78 3.55 -7.35
C LEU A 36 0.27 3.60 -7.13
N THR A 37 -0.19 4.05 -5.96
CA THR A 37 -1.62 4.11 -5.63
C THR A 37 -2.39 5.17 -6.43
N GLU A 38 -1.73 6.25 -6.84
CA GLU A 38 -2.35 7.32 -7.64
C GLU A 38 -2.39 7.02 -9.14
N LYS A 39 -1.39 6.31 -9.67
CA LYS A 39 -1.16 6.25 -11.12
C LYS A 39 -1.12 4.85 -11.72
N HIS A 40 -0.94 3.82 -10.90
CA HIS A 40 -0.71 2.46 -11.39
C HIS A 40 -1.75 1.46 -10.88
N LEU A 41 -1.90 1.39 -9.56
CA LEU A 41 -2.78 0.45 -8.89
C LEU A 41 -4.23 0.91 -9.00
N THR A 42 -5.13 -0.06 -9.21
CA THR A 42 -6.58 0.21 -9.20
C THR A 42 -7.12 -0.05 -7.81
N GLN A 43 -7.66 0.98 -7.15
CA GLN A 43 -8.36 0.81 -5.88
C GLN A 43 -9.61 -0.04 -6.08
N ILE A 44 -9.76 -1.08 -5.25
CA ILE A 44 -10.90 -1.98 -5.27
C ILE A 44 -11.92 -1.55 -4.21
N VAL A 45 -11.49 -1.50 -2.95
CA VAL A 45 -12.37 -1.19 -1.82
C VAL A 45 -11.57 -0.80 -0.57
N ASN A 46 -12.19 -0.02 0.31
CA ASN A 46 -11.71 0.20 1.68
C ASN A 46 -12.07 -0.99 2.57
N SER A 47 -11.27 -1.26 3.60
CA SER A 47 -11.57 -2.32 4.56
C SER A 47 -12.89 -2.04 5.29
N PRO A 48 -13.79 -3.03 5.43
CA PRO A 48 -15.02 -2.88 6.22
C PRO A 48 -14.72 -2.68 7.73
N ILE A 49 -13.56 -3.12 8.20
CA ILE A 49 -13.14 -3.01 9.60
C ILE A 49 -12.20 -1.80 9.79
N GLY A 50 -11.18 -1.68 8.93
CA GLY A 50 -10.14 -0.64 9.03
C GLY A 50 -10.49 0.69 8.36
N GLY A 51 -11.53 0.75 7.52
CA GLY A 51 -11.95 1.96 6.81
C GLY A 51 -10.85 2.51 5.89
N ASP A 52 -10.57 3.80 5.98
CA ASP A 52 -9.54 4.49 5.19
C ASP A 52 -8.09 4.13 5.58
N TRP A 53 -7.91 3.39 6.67
CA TRP A 53 -6.58 2.96 7.14
C TRP A 53 -6.11 1.66 6.48
N GLU A 54 -7.01 0.95 5.80
CA GLU A 54 -6.72 -0.29 5.10
C GLU A 54 -7.45 -0.29 3.76
N ILE A 55 -6.71 -0.26 2.65
CA ILE A 55 -7.29 -0.15 1.31
C ILE A 55 -6.77 -1.28 0.45
N LEU A 56 -7.67 -1.99 -0.23
CA LEU A 56 -7.31 -3.01 -1.19
C LEU A 56 -7.18 -2.42 -2.59
N TYR A 57 -6.06 -2.72 -3.22
CA TYR A 57 -5.75 -2.41 -4.60
C TYR A 57 -5.52 -3.67 -5.42
N ARG A 58 -5.59 -3.53 -6.74
CA ARG A 58 -5.19 -4.55 -7.71
C ARG A 58 -4.18 -3.98 -8.69
N ASP A 59 -3.11 -4.72 -8.92
CA ASP A 59 -2.13 -4.41 -9.96
C ASP A 59 -2.70 -4.83 -11.33
N PRO A 60 -2.88 -3.90 -12.29
CA PRO A 60 -3.39 -4.24 -13.62
C PRO A 60 -2.39 -5.01 -14.49
N SER A 61 -1.11 -5.04 -14.14
CA SER A 61 -0.03 -5.65 -14.92
C SER A 61 0.01 -7.17 -14.77
N ASP A 62 -0.24 -7.65 -13.55
CA ASP A 62 -0.14 -9.08 -13.20
C ASP A 62 -1.34 -9.61 -12.40
N GLY A 63 -2.27 -8.73 -12.01
CA GLY A 63 -3.50 -9.09 -11.33
C GLY A 63 -3.37 -9.32 -9.83
N ARG A 64 -2.17 -9.15 -9.23
CA ARG A 64 -1.95 -9.33 -7.79
C ARG A 64 -2.75 -8.32 -6.96
N TYR A 65 -3.18 -8.76 -5.79
CA TYR A 65 -3.81 -7.89 -4.81
C TYR A 65 -2.76 -7.27 -3.90
N TRP A 66 -2.92 -5.98 -3.65
CA TRP A 66 -2.04 -5.19 -2.81
C TRP A 66 -2.85 -4.47 -1.75
N GLU A 67 -2.58 -4.73 -0.48
CA GLU A 67 -3.16 -3.93 0.59
C GLU A 67 -2.25 -2.76 0.95
N LYS A 68 -2.86 -1.59 1.16
CA LYS A 68 -2.22 -0.42 1.76
C LYS A 68 -2.63 -0.31 3.20
N THR A 69 -1.66 -0.23 4.11
CA THR A 69 -1.88 -0.08 5.55
C THR A 69 -0.94 0.98 6.15
N TYR A 70 -1.16 1.33 7.41
CA TYR A 70 -0.33 2.27 8.17
C TYR A 70 0.10 1.62 9.50
N PRO A 71 1.11 0.72 9.49
CA PRO A 71 1.45 -0.12 10.65
C PRO A 71 1.88 0.67 11.89
N GLN A 72 2.30 1.92 11.72
CA GLN A 72 2.68 2.82 12.83
C GLN A 72 1.69 4.00 12.95
N GLY A 73 0.42 3.78 12.58
CA GLY A 73 -0.65 4.80 12.57
C GLY A 73 -0.82 5.56 13.89
N GLU A 74 -0.39 4.95 15.01
CA GLU A 74 -0.41 5.54 16.35
C GLU A 74 0.60 6.68 16.55
N MET A 75 1.56 6.86 15.64
CA MET A 75 2.51 7.98 15.69
C MET A 75 1.80 9.32 15.46
N GLN A 76 2.24 10.38 16.17
CA GLN A 76 1.74 11.73 15.90
C GLN A 76 2.06 12.13 14.46
N GLY A 77 1.01 12.39 13.66
CA GLY A 77 1.12 12.67 12.23
C GLY A 77 0.78 11.49 11.32
N GLY A 78 0.44 10.33 11.88
CA GLY A 78 0.21 9.09 11.13
C GLY A 78 1.51 8.34 10.84
N GLY A 79 1.45 7.01 10.86
CA GLY A 79 2.58 6.15 10.48
C GLY A 79 2.89 6.26 8.98
N PRO A 80 4.07 5.79 8.53
CA PRO A 80 4.35 5.71 7.11
C PRO A 80 3.46 4.62 6.48
N PRO A 81 3.06 4.78 5.20
CA PRO A 81 2.28 3.77 4.51
C PRO A 81 3.12 2.52 4.21
N CYS A 82 2.44 1.38 4.11
CA CYS A 82 2.99 0.12 3.62
C CYS A 82 2.09 -0.43 2.52
N LEU A 83 2.67 -0.95 1.43
CA LEU A 83 2.00 -1.77 0.44
C LEU A 83 2.48 -3.21 0.56
N ARG A 84 1.58 -4.17 0.72
CA ARG A 84 1.91 -5.59 0.80
C ARG A 84 1.06 -6.41 -0.17
N ALA A 85 1.70 -7.30 -0.91
CA ALA A 85 1.02 -8.25 -1.77
C ALA A 85 0.29 -9.29 -0.88
N ILE A 86 -0.98 -9.52 -1.17
CA ILE A 86 -1.80 -10.52 -0.50
C ILE A 86 -2.40 -11.49 -1.50
N ASP A 87 -2.67 -12.71 -1.06
CA ASP A 87 -3.38 -13.67 -1.90
C ASP A 87 -4.89 -13.39 -1.94
N ILE A 88 -5.58 -14.06 -2.86
CA ILE A 88 -7.03 -13.91 -3.03
C ILE A 88 -7.83 -14.37 -1.81
N ALA A 89 -7.34 -15.33 -1.03
CA ALA A 89 -8.03 -15.82 0.15
C ALA A 89 -7.99 -14.78 1.28
N GLU A 90 -6.83 -14.14 1.48
CA GLU A 90 -6.68 -13.03 2.41
C GLU A 90 -7.49 -11.81 1.95
N ALA A 91 -7.45 -11.46 0.66
CA ALA A 91 -8.25 -10.36 0.10
C ALA A 91 -9.75 -10.57 0.34
N ARG A 92 -10.26 -11.79 0.05
CA ARG A 92 -11.65 -12.18 0.33
C ARG A 92 -11.99 -12.05 1.81
N SER A 93 -11.12 -12.56 2.68
CA SER A 93 -11.39 -12.58 4.12
C SER A 93 -11.39 -11.19 4.74
N LYS A 94 -10.48 -10.30 4.33
CA LYS A 94 -10.34 -8.96 4.93
C LYS A 94 -11.25 -7.92 4.29
N TYR A 95 -11.54 -8.03 2.99
CA TYR A 95 -12.18 -6.98 2.21
C TYR A 95 -13.51 -7.39 1.56
N ASP A 96 -14.00 -8.63 1.83
CA ASP A 96 -15.26 -9.16 1.30
C ASP A 96 -15.39 -9.07 -0.23
N VAL A 97 -14.27 -9.23 -0.95
CA VAL A 97 -14.26 -9.19 -2.41
C VAL A 97 -14.59 -10.55 -3.00
N ALA A 98 -15.64 -10.65 -3.82
CA ALA A 98 -15.89 -11.87 -4.59
C ALA A 98 -14.74 -12.10 -5.59
N GLY A 99 -14.11 -13.28 -5.59
CA GLY A 99 -13.06 -13.53 -6.58
C GLY A 99 -13.68 -13.72 -7.95
N SER A 100 -13.21 -12.90 -8.89
CA SER A 100 -13.66 -12.83 -10.28
C SER A 100 -13.36 -14.11 -11.06
#